data_AF-A0A183MWZ0-F1
#
_entry.id   AF-A0A183MWZ0-F1
#
_cell.length_a   1.000
_cell.length_b   1.000
_cell.length_c   1.000
_cell.angle_alpha   90.00
_cell.angle_beta   90.00
_cell.angle_gamma   90.00
#
_symmetry.space_group_name_H-M   'P 1'
#
loop_
_entity.id
_entity.type
_entity.pdbx_description
1 polymer ?
#
loop_
_entity_poly.entity_id
_entity_poly.type
_entity_poly.pdbx_seq_one_letter_code
_entity_poly.pdbx_strand_id
1 'polypeptide(L)'
;MLYWVVKYWILRREYDEEARIFITRRRLKISENEWDYAGEEQQAKYLSQKLWINENYQKFLADQQEANRIRAAEDTDLKRYRRYTKRAGPASVNLEDLF
;
A
#
# COMPACT_ATOMS: atom_id res chain seq x y z
N MET A 1 -21.45 4.57 20.28
CA MET A 1 -21.47 3.19 19.75
C MET A 1 -22.76 2.88 18.98
N LEU A 2 -23.96 2.92 19.58
CA LEU A 2 -25.21 2.54 18.88
C LEU A 2 -25.65 3.45 17.72
N TYR A 3 -25.30 4.75 17.76
CA TYR A 3 -25.76 5.72 16.76
C TYR A 3 -25.34 5.37 15.32
N TRP A 4 -24.14 4.82 15.16
CA TRP A 4 -23.60 4.42 13.84
C TRP A 4 -24.34 3.21 13.26
N VAL A 5 -24.66 2.23 14.09
CA VAL A 5 -25.39 1.03 13.67
C VAL A 5 -26.79 1.41 13.20
N VAL A 6 -27.52 2.24 13.95
CA VAL A 6 -28.86 2.68 13.53
C VAL A 6 -28.78 3.53 12.25
N LYS A 7 -27.82 4.46 12.16
CA LYS A 7 -27.70 5.38 11.01
C LYS A 7 -27.34 4.68 9.70
N TYR A 8 -26.42 3.70 9.73
CA TYR A 8 -25.93 3.07 8.50
C TYR A 8 -26.56 1.70 8.20
N TRP A 9 -26.86 0.87 9.23
CA TRP A 9 -27.48 -0.44 9.00
C TRP A 9 -29.00 -0.39 8.89
N ILE A 10 -29.67 0.44 9.68
CA ILE A 10 -31.16 0.48 9.71
C ILE A 10 -31.68 1.52 8.71
N LEU A 11 -31.08 2.71 8.67
CA LEU A 11 -31.54 3.82 7.82
C LEU A 11 -31.01 3.79 6.38
N ARG A 12 -30.10 2.86 6.04
CA ARG A 12 -29.47 2.72 4.70
C ARG A 12 -29.00 4.05 4.09
N ARG A 13 -28.58 5.02 4.92
CA ARG A 13 -28.03 6.28 4.40
C ARG A 13 -26.68 6.03 3.76
N GLU A 14 -26.38 6.76 2.70
CA GLU A 14 -25.03 6.78 2.14
C GLU A 14 -24.03 7.15 3.22
N TYR A 15 -22.84 6.54 3.18
CA TYR A 15 -21.77 6.90 4.11
C TYR A 15 -21.46 8.39 3.96
N ASP A 16 -21.62 9.13 5.06
CA ASP A 16 -21.19 10.54 5.13
C ASP A 16 -19.67 10.63 4.95
N GLU A 17 -19.17 11.80 4.59
CA GLU A 17 -17.75 12.04 4.31
C GLU A 17 -16.86 11.66 5.51
N GLU A 18 -17.28 12.01 6.74
CA GLU A 18 -16.61 11.61 7.98
C GLU A 18 -16.51 10.08 8.13
N ALA A 19 -17.57 9.35 7.75
CA ALA A 19 -17.57 7.89 7.83
C ALA A 19 -16.64 7.26 6.80
N ARG A 20 -16.56 7.84 5.59
CA ARG A 20 -15.63 7.43 4.54
C ARG A 20 -14.19 7.62 4.99
N ILE A 21 -13.88 8.77 5.59
CA ILE A 21 -12.56 9.08 6.17
C ILE A 21 -12.23 8.08 7.28
N PHE A 22 -13.14 7.87 8.24
CA PHE A 22 -12.93 6.96 9.36
C PHE A 22 -12.62 5.52 8.91
N ILE A 23 -13.41 4.98 7.97
CA ILE A 23 -13.21 3.62 7.45
C ILE A 23 -11.88 3.53 6.68
N THR A 24 -11.59 4.52 5.85
CA THR A 24 -10.36 4.58 5.05
C THR A 24 -9.13 4.62 5.94
N ARG A 25 -9.13 5.50 6.94
CA ARG A 25 -8.06 5.61 7.95
C ARG A 25 -7.82 4.28 8.66
N ARG A 26 -8.90 3.62 9.10
CA ARG A 26 -8.81 2.32 9.79
C ARG A 26 -8.28 1.20 8.88
N ARG A 27 -8.65 1.20 7.61
CA ARG A 27 -8.18 0.22 6.61
C ARG A 27 -6.72 0.42 6.22
N LEU A 28 -6.26 1.67 6.18
CA LEU A 28 -4.88 2.05 5.94
C LEU A 28 -3.99 1.92 7.19
N LYS A 29 -4.59 1.70 8.38
CA LYS A 29 -3.90 1.65 9.68
C LYS A 29 -3.15 2.95 10.04
N ILE A 30 -3.67 4.09 9.59
CA ILE A 30 -3.12 5.41 9.87
C ILE A 30 -3.78 5.96 11.13
N SER A 31 -3.02 6.58 12.03
CA SER A 31 -3.58 7.27 13.20
C SER A 31 -4.29 8.57 12.81
N GLU A 32 -5.00 9.20 13.74
CA GLU A 32 -5.70 10.47 13.45
C GLU A 32 -4.69 11.57 13.18
N ASN A 33 -3.67 11.67 14.05
CA ASN A 33 -2.60 12.63 13.92
C ASN A 33 -1.87 12.48 12.58
N GLU A 34 -1.51 11.25 12.19
CA GLU A 34 -0.85 11.01 10.89
C GLU A 34 -1.75 11.36 9.69
N TRP A 35 -3.06 11.19 9.83
CA TRP A 35 -4.01 11.61 8.80
C TRP A 35 -4.02 13.13 8.67
N ASP A 36 -4.07 13.86 9.79
CA ASP A 36 -4.06 15.32 9.80
C ASP A 36 -2.74 15.88 9.24
N TYR A 37 -1.61 15.23 9.54
CA TYR A 37 -0.29 15.58 8.98
C TYR A 37 -0.15 15.28 7.49
N ALA A 38 -0.95 14.37 6.91
CA ALA A 38 -0.83 14.00 5.50
C ALA A 38 -1.18 15.16 4.55
N GLY A 39 -1.91 16.18 5.03
CA GLY A 39 -2.35 17.31 4.22
C GLY A 39 -3.50 16.97 3.27
N GLU A 40 -4.22 17.99 2.82
CA GLU A 40 -5.48 17.83 2.06
C GLU A 40 -5.31 17.06 0.74
N GLU A 41 -4.20 17.27 0.02
CA GLU A 41 -3.93 16.61 -1.26
C GLU A 41 -3.79 15.09 -1.11
N GLN A 42 -3.02 14.66 -0.11
CA GLN A 42 -2.80 13.23 0.14
C GLN A 42 -4.07 12.58 0.70
N GLN A 43 -4.82 13.28 1.56
CA GLN A 43 -6.13 12.83 2.05
C GLN A 43 -7.11 12.63 0.88
N ALA A 44 -7.18 13.59 -0.04
CA ALA A 44 -8.01 13.50 -1.24
C ALA A 44 -7.61 12.32 -2.13
N LYS A 45 -6.31 12.03 -2.24
CA LYS A 45 -5.79 10.86 -2.96
C LYS A 45 -6.20 9.54 -2.32
N TYR A 46 -6.22 9.44 -0.99
CA TYR A 46 -6.74 8.24 -0.31
C TYR A 46 -8.25 8.09 -0.49
N LEU A 47 -8.98 9.21 -0.44
CA LEU A 47 -10.43 9.20 -0.64
C LEU A 47 -10.84 8.87 -2.08
N SER A 48 -10.07 9.29 -3.08
CA SER A 48 -10.35 8.99 -4.49
C SER A 48 -10.32 7.50 -4.82
N GLN A 49 -9.54 6.71 -4.07
CA GLN A 49 -9.47 5.25 -4.18
C GLN A 49 -10.73 4.55 -3.61
N LYS A 50 -11.58 5.29 -2.89
CA LYS A 50 -12.82 4.79 -2.29
C LYS A 50 -12.61 3.52 -1.47
N LEU A 51 -11.57 3.51 -0.64
CA LEU A 51 -11.17 2.35 0.16
C LEU A 51 -12.22 1.93 1.20
N TRP A 52 -13.27 2.72 1.43
CA TRP A 52 -14.43 2.30 2.23
C TRP A 52 -15.29 1.23 1.52
N ILE A 53 -15.20 1.10 0.20
CA ILE A 53 -15.84 0.02 -0.56
C ILE A 53 -15.00 -1.24 -0.41
N ASN A 54 -15.63 -2.35 -0.03
CA ASN A 54 -14.91 -3.60 0.26
C ASN A 54 -14.12 -4.13 -0.94
N GLU A 55 -14.71 -4.10 -2.13
CA GLU A 55 -14.06 -4.55 -3.36
C GLU A 55 -12.79 -3.77 -3.69
N ASN A 56 -12.84 -2.43 -3.55
CA ASN A 56 -11.67 -1.58 -3.79
C ASN A 56 -10.56 -1.86 -2.78
N TYR A 57 -10.92 -2.11 -1.53
CA TYR A 57 -9.94 -2.45 -0.50
C TYR A 57 -9.27 -3.81 -0.76
N GLN A 58 -10.02 -4.81 -1.22
CA GLN A 58 -9.45 -6.10 -1.59
C GLN A 58 -8.48 -5.97 -2.77
N LYS A 59 -8.82 -5.16 -3.78
CA LYS A 59 -7.90 -4.84 -4.88
C LYS A 59 -6.64 -4.15 -4.37
N PHE A 60 -6.78 -3.12 -3.54
CA PHE A 60 -5.66 -2.41 -2.94
C PHE A 60 -4.73 -3.35 -2.14
N LEU A 61 -5.29 -4.28 -1.38
CA LEU A 61 -4.50 -5.27 -0.64
C LEU A 61 -3.77 -6.24 -1.57
N ALA A 62 -4.42 -6.69 -2.64
CA ALA A 62 -3.79 -7.57 -3.64
C ALA A 62 -2.63 -6.84 -4.34
N ASP A 63 -2.82 -5.58 -4.73
CA ASP A 63 -1.77 -4.76 -5.35
C ASP A 63 -0.59 -4.54 -4.38
N GLN A 64 -0.88 -4.31 -3.09
CA GLN A 64 0.17 -4.20 -2.08
C GLN A 64 0.95 -5.51 -1.88
N GLN A 65 0.25 -6.65 -1.87
CA GLN A 65 0.88 -7.96 -1.75
C GLN A 65 1.78 -8.26 -2.94
N GLU A 66 1.33 -7.96 -4.16
CA GLU A 66 2.12 -8.16 -5.36
C GLU A 66 3.33 -7.21 -5.40
N ALA A 67 3.16 -5.94 -5.04
CA ALA A 67 4.28 -5.00 -4.90
C ALA A 67 5.31 -5.47 -3.87
N ASN A 68 4.87 -5.99 -2.72
CA ASN A 68 5.76 -6.54 -1.70
C ASN A 68 6.48 -7.81 -2.18
N ARG A 69 5.79 -8.67 -2.95
CA ARG A 69 6.38 -9.87 -3.55
C ARG A 69 7.46 -9.51 -4.56
N ILE A 70 7.22 -8.52 -5.42
CA ILE A 70 8.21 -8.04 -6.39
C ILE A 70 9.44 -7.48 -5.67
N ARG A 71 9.25 -6.60 -4.67
CA ARG A 71 10.34 -6.07 -3.84
C ARG A 71 11.14 -7.18 -3.14
N ALA A 72 10.46 -8.19 -2.60
CA ALA A 72 11.12 -9.32 -1.96
C ALA A 72 11.93 -10.18 -2.96
N ALA A 73 11.45 -10.30 -4.20
CA ALA A 73 12.19 -10.98 -5.26
C ALA A 73 13.44 -10.17 -5.66
N GLU A 74 13.32 -8.86 -5.87
CA GLU A 74 14.43 -7.96 -6.15
C GLU A 74 15.51 -8.02 -5.05
N ASP A 75 15.10 -7.97 -3.79
CA ASP A 75 15.99 -8.12 -2.63
C ASP A 75 16.68 -9.50 -2.60
N THR A 76 15.97 -10.55 -3.01
CA THR A 76 16.52 -11.90 -3.08
C THR A 76 17.56 -12.02 -4.17
N ASP A 77 17.30 -11.45 -5.34
CA ASP A 77 18.23 -11.43 -6.47
C ASP A 77 19.48 -10.59 -6.15
N LEU A 78 19.30 -9.44 -5.50
CA LEU A 78 20.39 -8.62 -4.94
C LEU A 78 21.25 -9.43 -3.96
N LYS A 79 20.62 -10.19 -3.04
CA LYS A 79 21.33 -11.06 -2.09
C LYS A 79 22.08 -12.19 -2.79
N ARG A 80 21.51 -12.79 -3.83
CA ARG A 80 22.16 -13.83 -4.65
C ARG A 80 23.39 -13.27 -5.36
N TYR A 81 23.25 -12.12 -6.01
CA TYR A 81 24.34 -11.44 -6.71
C TYR A 81 25.51 -11.14 -5.76
N ARG A 82 25.24 -10.58 -4.56
CA ARG A 82 26.26 -10.33 -3.53
C ARG A 82 27.00 -11.59 -3.08
N ARG A 83 26.32 -12.73 -2.97
CA ARG A 83 26.95 -14.02 -2.60
C ARG A 83 27.82 -14.56 -3.74
N TYR A 84 27.36 -14.42 -4.98
CA TYR A 84 28.11 -14.80 -6.16
C TYR A 84 29.42 -14.00 -6.26
N THR A 85 29.36 -12.67 -6.21
CA THR A 85 30.56 -11.81 -6.31
C THR A 85 31.55 -12.06 -5.18
N LYS A 86 31.08 -12.38 -3.96
CA LYS A 86 31.95 -12.76 -2.84
C LYS A 86 32.65 -14.11 -3.06
N ARG A 87 32.01 -15.06 -3.75
CA ARG A 87 32.55 -16.40 -4.01
C ARG A 87 33.41 -16.48 -5.28
N ALA A 88 32.95 -15.85 -6.35
CA ALA A 88 33.56 -15.93 -7.68
C ALA A 88 34.56 -14.78 -7.95
N GLY A 89 34.62 -13.78 -7.07
CA GLY A 89 35.29 -12.51 -7.35
C GLY A 89 34.39 -11.59 -8.18
N PRO A 90 34.77 -10.30 -8.36
CA PRO A 90 34.07 -9.43 -9.31
C PRO A 90 34.13 -10.09 -10.69
N ALA A 91 33.00 -10.12 -11.41
CA ALA A 91 33.01 -10.56 -12.79
C ALA A 91 34.00 -9.66 -13.54
N SER A 92 35.09 -10.23 -14.05
CA SER A 92 35.89 -9.56 -15.06
C SER A 92 35.00 -9.46 -16.30
N VAL A 93 34.26 -8.36 -16.40
CA VAL A 93 33.74 -7.92 -17.69
C VAL A 93 34.97 -7.60 -18.53
N ASN A 94 35.36 -8.53 -19.39
CA ASN A 94 36.40 -8.27 -20.37
C ASN A 94 35.84 -7.17 -21.28
N LEU A 95 36.51 -6.02 -21.28
CA LEU A 95 36.10 -4.87 -22.08
C LEU A 95 36.08 -5.19 -23.59
N GLU A 96 36.81 -6.23 -24.00
CA GLU A 96 36.91 -6.74 -25.37
C GLU A 96 35.62 -7.40 -25.89
N ASP A 97 34.72 -7.87 -25.02
CA ASP A 97 33.44 -8.49 -25.43
C ASP A 97 32.32 -7.46 -25.69
N LEU A 98 32.60 -6.16 -25.45
CA LEU A 98 31.65 -5.05 -25.57
C LEU A 98 31.86 -4.18 -26.82
N PHE A 99 32.84 -4.50 -27.66
CA PHE A 99 33.17 -3.75 -28.88
C PHE A 99 33.23 -4.67 -30.12
#